data_AF-A0A8J6Q4J3-F1
#
_entry.id   AF-A0A8J6Q4J3-F1
#
_cell.length_a   1.000
_cell.length_b   1.000
_cell.length_c   1.000
_cell.angle_alpha   90.00
_cell.angle_beta   90.00
_cell.angle_gamma   90.00
#
_symmetry.space_group_name_H-M   'P 1'
#
loop_
_entity.id
_entity.type
_entity.pdbx_description
1 polymer ?
#
loop_
_entity_poly.entity_id
_entity_poly.type
_entity_poly.pdbx_seq_one_letter_code
_entity_poly.pdbx_strand_id
1 'polypeptide(L)'
;MKYQQVYQYTYDRTTDAAKRLLIRYFKKSKERHRPFNKINNDFLRWLTPYRETKYEKGLKTFEYEAFSQFNKRYTLYQGEPSKIHQWALEEEVKQAYLGRNYKTYNAFIKDLAINDALNEVSRHYHNYYSYYQLIYEQDKYQYFYLKEFDNKSYESSDEYKEMIVVKYPYKAKEFKASIEDDNNEKESLNEDVNQNVSITESVIADFKDDERMLVLSVLYDLVSKPNHGVQLPEFIRACKIVGLYEDLSVFNDKIQQSTIYQMAYRGIDYTSNKKLQLEKINSVLSKLESLKLKAISGRLRMMKTEVSNKLNK
;
A
#
# COMPACT_ATOMS: atom_id res chain seq x y z
N MET A 1 -29.59 -1.47 17.75
CA MET A 1 -28.57 -1.19 18.78
C MET A 1 -27.86 -2.42 19.39
N LYS A 2 -28.45 -3.63 19.51
CA LYS A 2 -27.79 -4.77 20.22
C LYS A 2 -26.76 -5.54 19.37
N TYR A 3 -26.93 -5.62 18.06
CA TYR A 3 -26.13 -6.51 17.20
C TYR A 3 -24.75 -5.95 16.88
N GLN A 4 -24.66 -4.65 16.58
CA GLN A 4 -23.38 -3.97 16.36
C GLN A 4 -22.48 -4.02 17.60
N GLN A 5 -23.04 -3.89 18.80
CA GLN A 5 -22.28 -4.04 20.05
C GLN A 5 -21.74 -5.46 20.23
N VAL A 6 -22.55 -6.49 19.95
CA VAL A 6 -22.11 -7.90 20.01
C VAL A 6 -21.00 -8.16 18.99
N TYR A 7 -21.15 -7.62 17.77
CA TYR A 7 -20.15 -7.69 16.72
C TYR A 7 -18.83 -7.07 17.18
N GLN A 8 -18.85 -5.79 17.55
CA GLN A 8 -17.67 -5.03 17.94
C GLN A 8 -16.94 -5.66 19.13
N TYR A 9 -17.69 -6.01 20.18
CA TYR A 9 -17.13 -6.69 21.35
C TYR A 9 -16.43 -8.00 20.99
N THR A 10 -17.04 -8.80 20.12
CA THR A 10 -16.49 -10.10 19.72
C THR A 10 -15.26 -9.92 18.82
N TYR A 11 -15.33 -8.96 17.89
CA TYR A 11 -14.24 -8.59 17.00
C TYR A 11 -13.01 -8.15 17.82
N ASP A 12 -13.18 -7.19 18.72
CA ASP A 12 -12.08 -6.65 19.54
C ASP A 12 -11.45 -7.72 20.43
N ARG A 13 -12.28 -8.55 21.09
CA ARG A 13 -11.76 -9.66 21.92
C ARG A 13 -11.01 -10.71 21.11
N THR A 14 -11.43 -10.95 19.88
CA THR A 14 -10.76 -11.89 18.97
C THR A 14 -9.41 -11.32 18.53
N THR A 15 -9.37 -10.06 18.13
CA THR A 15 -8.12 -9.34 17.77
C THR A 15 -7.14 -9.33 18.93
N ASP A 16 -7.59 -9.03 20.14
CA ASP A 16 -6.77 -9.06 21.36
C ASP A 16 -6.24 -10.47 21.69
N ALA A 17 -7.09 -11.49 21.52
CA ALA A 17 -6.67 -12.88 21.72
C ALA A 17 -5.61 -13.29 20.70
N ALA A 18 -5.80 -12.93 19.42
CA ALA A 18 -4.83 -13.17 18.36
C ALA A 18 -3.50 -12.47 18.64
N LYS A 19 -3.52 -11.19 19.06
CA LYS A 19 -2.33 -10.44 19.50
C LYS A 19 -1.57 -11.18 20.59
N ARG A 20 -2.26 -11.59 21.67
CA ARG A 20 -1.64 -12.32 22.79
C ARG A 20 -1.03 -13.64 22.35
N LEU A 21 -1.72 -14.39 21.48
CA LEU A 21 -1.23 -15.64 20.92
C LEU A 21 0.03 -15.44 20.07
N LEU A 22 0.03 -14.43 19.19
CA LEU A 22 1.17 -14.05 18.36
C LEU A 22 2.39 -13.69 19.19
N ILE A 23 2.24 -12.77 20.15
CA ILE A 23 3.33 -12.37 21.05
C ILE A 23 3.88 -13.56 21.83
N ARG A 24 3.00 -14.44 22.34
CA ARG A 24 3.43 -15.67 23.03
C ARG A 24 4.20 -16.60 22.10
N TYR A 25 3.75 -16.74 20.85
CA TYR A 25 4.42 -17.56 19.85
C TYR A 25 5.79 -17.00 19.46
N PHE A 26 5.91 -15.67 19.38
CA PHE A 26 7.17 -14.97 19.14
C PHE A 26 8.16 -15.24 20.27
N LYS A 27 7.79 -14.96 21.52
CA LYS A 27 8.66 -15.18 22.68
C LYS A 27 9.20 -16.61 22.75
N LYS A 28 8.32 -17.60 22.61
CA LYS A 28 8.69 -19.02 22.58
C LYS A 28 9.59 -19.40 21.40
N SER A 29 9.40 -18.76 20.26
CA SER A 29 10.21 -19.01 19.06
C SER A 29 11.58 -18.35 19.13
N LYS A 30 11.65 -17.18 19.79
CA LYS A 30 12.88 -16.44 20.08
C LYS A 30 13.82 -17.22 21.01
N GLU A 31 13.28 -17.82 22.07
CA GLU A 31 14.01 -18.74 22.96
C GLU A 31 14.67 -19.92 22.20
N ARG A 32 14.08 -20.29 21.06
CA ARG A 32 14.54 -21.38 20.20
C ARG A 32 15.34 -20.91 18.99
N HIS A 33 15.73 -19.63 18.95
CA HIS A 33 16.50 -19.02 17.86
C HIS A 33 15.87 -19.22 16.48
N ARG A 34 14.54 -19.28 16.39
CA ARG A 34 13.86 -19.48 15.12
C ARG A 34 13.90 -18.19 14.29
N PRO A 35 14.14 -18.27 12.98
CA PRO A 35 14.12 -17.08 12.13
C PRO A 35 12.69 -16.57 11.94
N PHE A 36 12.53 -15.24 11.85
CA PHE A 36 11.22 -14.59 11.77
C PHE A 36 10.39 -15.06 10.57
N ASN A 37 11.01 -15.21 9.39
CA ASN A 37 10.34 -15.66 8.17
C ASN A 37 9.61 -17.01 8.36
N LYS A 38 10.22 -17.94 9.11
CA LYS A 38 9.61 -19.23 9.43
C LYS A 38 8.40 -19.06 10.35
N ILE A 39 8.54 -18.26 11.39
CA ILE A 39 7.46 -17.96 12.35
C ILE A 39 6.27 -17.30 11.66
N ASN A 40 6.54 -16.33 10.80
CA ASN A 40 5.55 -15.61 10.03
C ASN A 40 4.76 -16.56 9.12
N ASN A 41 5.47 -17.39 8.35
CA ASN A 41 4.86 -18.34 7.42
C ASN A 41 4.08 -19.44 8.14
N ASP A 42 4.60 -19.95 9.27
CA ASP A 42 3.93 -20.96 10.08
C ASP A 42 2.62 -20.41 10.67
N PHE A 43 2.63 -19.16 11.14
CA PHE A 43 1.44 -18.52 11.69
C PHE A 43 0.37 -18.33 10.62
N LEU A 44 0.72 -17.77 9.45
CA LEU A 44 -0.24 -17.57 8.36
C LEU A 44 -0.79 -18.91 7.83
N ARG A 45 0.07 -19.93 7.70
CA ARG A 45 -0.35 -21.30 7.32
C ARG A 45 -1.28 -21.95 8.33
N TRP A 46 -1.22 -21.57 9.59
CA TRP A 46 -2.12 -22.08 10.61
C TRP A 46 -3.42 -21.26 10.68
N LEU A 47 -3.31 -19.93 10.65
CA LEU A 47 -4.44 -19.02 10.87
C LEU A 47 -5.50 -19.13 9.77
N THR A 48 -5.09 -19.14 8.50
CA THR A 48 -6.03 -19.16 7.37
C THR A 48 -6.88 -20.44 7.36
N PRO A 49 -6.30 -21.65 7.39
CA PRO A 49 -7.10 -22.88 7.44
C PRO A 49 -7.94 -23.00 8.71
N TYR A 50 -7.43 -22.50 9.85
CA TYR A 50 -8.20 -22.47 11.10
C TYR A 50 -9.45 -21.61 10.96
N ARG A 51 -9.31 -20.37 10.47
CA ARG A 51 -10.43 -19.46 10.20
C ARG A 51 -11.43 -20.09 9.25
N GLU A 52 -10.96 -20.58 8.11
CA GLU A 52 -11.78 -21.17 7.06
C GLU A 52 -12.58 -22.37 7.58
N THR A 53 -11.92 -23.28 8.29
CA THR A 53 -12.54 -24.53 8.74
C THR A 53 -13.49 -24.31 9.92
N LYS A 54 -13.13 -23.43 10.87
CA LYS A 54 -13.89 -23.26 12.11
C LYS A 54 -15.03 -22.27 12.02
N TYR A 55 -14.88 -21.22 11.21
CA TYR A 55 -15.85 -20.12 11.17
C TYR A 55 -16.43 -19.92 9.77
N GLU A 56 -15.58 -19.80 8.74
CA GLU A 56 -16.04 -19.45 7.39
C GLU A 56 -16.90 -20.55 6.75
N LYS A 57 -16.53 -21.83 6.94
CA LYS A 57 -17.28 -22.97 6.40
C LYS A 57 -18.72 -22.98 6.91
N GLY A 58 -18.94 -22.75 8.20
CA GLY A 58 -20.27 -22.69 8.79
C GLY A 58 -21.11 -21.56 8.19
N LEU A 59 -20.52 -20.36 8.06
CA LEU A 59 -21.15 -19.20 7.46
C LEU A 59 -21.55 -19.47 5.99
N LYS A 60 -20.65 -20.03 5.18
CA LYS A 60 -20.89 -20.33 3.76
C LYS A 60 -21.88 -21.48 3.53
N THR A 61 -21.87 -22.51 4.39
CA THR A 61 -22.72 -23.68 4.19
C THR A 61 -24.16 -23.44 4.68
N PHE A 62 -24.33 -22.75 5.80
CA PHE A 62 -25.63 -22.67 6.47
C PHE A 62 -26.31 -21.30 6.34
N GLU A 63 -25.55 -20.21 6.18
CA GLU A 63 -26.07 -18.83 6.15
C GLU A 63 -25.43 -18.01 5.01
N TYR A 64 -25.27 -18.64 3.84
CA TYR A 64 -24.54 -18.06 2.70
C TYR A 64 -25.01 -16.65 2.33
N GLU A 65 -26.32 -16.45 2.23
CA GLU A 65 -26.90 -15.19 1.78
C GLU A 65 -26.64 -14.07 2.78
N ALA A 66 -26.91 -14.30 4.08
CA ALA A 66 -26.60 -13.36 5.15
C ALA A 66 -25.10 -13.03 5.20
N PHE A 67 -24.23 -14.03 5.07
CA PHE A 67 -22.79 -13.83 5.02
C PHE A 67 -22.34 -13.01 3.80
N SER A 68 -22.94 -13.27 2.62
CA SER A 68 -22.68 -12.53 1.40
C SER A 68 -23.09 -11.06 1.51
N GLN A 69 -24.26 -10.77 2.09
CA GLN A 69 -24.71 -9.40 2.33
C GLN A 69 -23.75 -8.65 3.25
N PHE A 70 -23.28 -9.31 4.32
CA PHE A 70 -22.31 -8.68 5.22
C PHE A 70 -20.99 -8.34 4.51
N ASN A 71 -20.48 -9.21 3.63
CA ASN A 71 -19.26 -8.94 2.88
C ASN A 71 -19.43 -7.79 1.87
N LYS A 72 -20.65 -7.52 1.41
CA LYS A 72 -20.98 -6.41 0.51
C LYS A 72 -21.34 -5.11 1.23
N ARG A 73 -21.32 -5.08 2.57
CA ARG A 73 -21.76 -3.92 3.37
C ARG A 73 -21.19 -2.58 2.93
N TYR A 74 -19.90 -2.52 2.60
CA TYR A 74 -19.23 -1.30 2.15
C TYR A 74 -19.55 -0.90 0.70
N THR A 75 -20.15 -1.79 -0.10
CA THR A 75 -20.71 -1.44 -1.41
C THR A 75 -22.16 -0.97 -1.32
N LEU A 76 -22.87 -1.34 -0.25
CA LEU A 76 -24.26 -1.00 -0.01
C LEU A 76 -24.42 0.34 0.72
N TYR A 77 -23.49 0.64 1.62
CA TYR A 77 -23.55 1.82 2.48
C TYR A 77 -22.28 2.66 2.40
N GLN A 78 -22.44 3.99 2.48
CA GLN A 78 -21.36 4.95 2.64
C GLN A 78 -21.39 5.56 4.05
N GLY A 79 -20.22 5.82 4.63
CA GLY A 79 -20.08 6.47 5.94
C GLY A 79 -19.11 5.78 6.88
N GLU A 80 -19.22 6.13 8.17
CA GLU A 80 -18.38 5.57 9.23
C GLU A 80 -18.51 4.04 9.33
N PRO A 81 -17.40 3.28 9.45
CA PRO A 81 -17.44 1.83 9.51
C PRO A 81 -18.40 1.30 10.57
N SER A 82 -18.44 1.90 11.75
CA SER A 82 -19.32 1.47 12.84
C SER A 82 -20.81 1.55 12.48
N LYS A 83 -21.21 2.59 11.73
CA LYS A 83 -22.59 2.76 11.24
C LYS A 83 -22.90 1.80 10.09
N ILE A 84 -21.96 1.59 9.18
CA ILE A 84 -22.11 0.61 8.09
C ILE A 84 -22.36 -0.80 8.65
N HIS A 85 -21.56 -1.21 9.64
CA HIS A 85 -21.77 -2.49 10.33
C HIS A 85 -23.14 -2.55 11.01
N GLN A 86 -23.58 -1.46 11.64
CA GLN A 86 -24.89 -1.41 12.27
C GLN A 86 -26.02 -1.62 11.26
N TRP A 87 -26.05 -0.83 10.18
CA TRP A 87 -27.09 -0.89 9.16
C TRP A 87 -27.15 -2.27 8.52
N ALA A 88 -26.02 -2.79 8.03
CA ALA A 88 -25.98 -4.10 7.42
C ALA A 88 -26.47 -5.22 8.37
N LEU A 89 -26.05 -5.21 9.64
CA LEU A 89 -26.45 -6.23 10.63
C LEU A 89 -27.91 -6.11 11.08
N GLU A 90 -28.51 -4.93 10.97
CA GLU A 90 -29.89 -4.67 11.39
C GLU A 90 -30.90 -4.80 10.25
N GLU A 91 -30.44 -4.70 9.00
CA GLU A 91 -31.24 -4.76 7.77
C GLU A 91 -30.90 -6.00 6.92
N GLU A 92 -30.05 -5.89 5.89
CA GLU A 92 -29.88 -6.91 4.85
C GLU A 92 -29.44 -8.25 5.40
N VAL A 93 -28.48 -8.26 6.33
CA VAL A 93 -27.96 -9.49 6.92
C VAL A 93 -29.02 -10.16 7.78
N LYS A 94 -29.85 -9.37 8.47
CA LYS A 94 -30.91 -9.88 9.33
C LYS A 94 -32.08 -10.43 8.51
N GLN A 95 -32.43 -9.78 7.40
CA GLN A 95 -33.46 -10.25 6.47
C GLN A 95 -33.05 -11.55 5.77
N ALA A 96 -31.76 -11.69 5.42
CA ALA A 96 -31.23 -12.88 4.75
C ALA A 96 -30.88 -14.05 5.71
N TYR A 97 -30.97 -13.85 7.03
CA TYR A 97 -30.61 -14.87 8.02
C TYR A 97 -31.73 -15.89 8.21
N LEU A 98 -31.39 -17.17 8.06
CA LEU A 98 -32.36 -18.28 8.09
C LEU A 98 -32.29 -19.11 9.38
N GLY A 99 -31.21 -19.00 10.14
CA GLY A 99 -31.03 -19.70 11.42
C GLY A 99 -30.95 -21.21 11.31
N ARG A 100 -30.38 -21.73 10.21
CA ARG A 100 -30.32 -23.16 9.89
C ARG A 100 -29.42 -23.95 10.83
N ASN A 101 -28.28 -23.35 11.21
CA ASN A 101 -27.28 -24.01 12.08
C ASN A 101 -26.85 -23.15 13.28
N TYR A 102 -27.46 -21.98 13.44
CA TYR A 102 -27.16 -21.04 14.50
C TYR A 102 -28.32 -20.99 15.51
N LYS A 103 -28.02 -21.25 16.78
CA LYS A 103 -29.02 -21.21 17.87
C LYS A 103 -29.70 -19.85 17.99
N THR A 104 -29.00 -18.77 17.64
CA THR A 104 -29.49 -17.39 17.67
C THR A 104 -28.76 -16.55 16.63
N TYR A 105 -29.36 -15.46 16.18
CA TYR A 105 -28.69 -14.49 15.31
C TYR A 105 -27.42 -13.90 15.96
N ASN A 106 -27.41 -13.73 17.29
CA ASN A 106 -26.21 -13.34 18.03
C ASN A 106 -25.07 -14.37 17.91
N ALA A 107 -25.37 -15.66 17.83
CA ALA A 107 -24.34 -16.68 17.61
C ALA A 107 -23.76 -16.58 16.21
N PHE A 108 -24.59 -16.32 15.20
CA PHE A 108 -24.13 -16.04 13.84
C PHE A 108 -23.26 -14.79 13.77
N ILE A 109 -23.69 -13.67 14.37
CA ILE A 109 -22.91 -12.43 14.43
C ILE A 109 -21.54 -12.64 15.07
N LYS A 110 -21.46 -13.47 16.12
CA LYS A 110 -20.19 -13.79 16.78
C LYS A 110 -19.23 -14.52 15.85
N ASP A 111 -19.68 -15.55 15.15
CA ASP A 111 -18.84 -16.28 14.18
C ASP A 111 -18.40 -15.37 13.04
N LEU A 112 -19.29 -14.50 12.58
CA LEU A 112 -19.02 -13.53 11.54
C LEU A 112 -17.99 -12.48 11.99
N ALA A 113 -18.09 -11.98 13.23
CA ALA A 113 -17.09 -11.10 13.83
C ALA A 113 -15.73 -11.77 14.03
N ILE A 114 -15.72 -13.04 14.45
CA ILE A 114 -14.48 -13.81 14.59
C ILE A 114 -13.82 -14.02 13.22
N ASN A 115 -14.61 -14.39 12.20
CA ASN A 115 -14.09 -14.59 10.85
C ASN A 115 -13.47 -13.30 10.29
N ASP A 116 -14.18 -12.17 10.39
CA ASP A 116 -13.70 -10.87 9.91
C ASP A 116 -12.44 -10.43 10.67
N ALA A 117 -12.43 -10.54 12.01
CA ALA A 117 -11.26 -10.20 12.82
C ALA A 117 -10.04 -11.04 12.45
N LEU A 118 -10.17 -12.36 12.30
CA LEU A 118 -9.03 -13.22 11.95
C LEU A 118 -8.55 -12.96 10.50
N ASN A 119 -9.46 -12.59 9.58
CA ASN A 119 -9.06 -12.16 8.25
C ASN A 119 -8.25 -10.86 8.29
N GLU A 120 -8.70 -9.88 9.06
CA GLU A 120 -8.00 -8.60 9.25
C GLU A 120 -6.66 -8.77 9.96
N VAL A 121 -6.57 -9.65 10.96
CA VAL A 121 -5.28 -10.03 11.57
C VAL A 121 -4.33 -10.61 10.53
N SER A 122 -4.79 -11.53 9.69
CA SER A 122 -3.96 -12.11 8.63
C SER A 122 -3.48 -11.06 7.64
N ARG A 123 -4.40 -10.19 7.17
CA ARG A 123 -4.11 -9.10 6.23
C ARG A 123 -3.08 -8.13 6.81
N HIS A 124 -3.34 -7.63 8.02
CA HIS A 124 -2.46 -6.69 8.71
C HIS A 124 -1.08 -7.30 8.96
N TYR A 125 -1.04 -8.53 9.48
CA TYR A 125 0.21 -9.23 9.76
C TYR A 125 1.05 -9.46 8.49
N HIS A 126 0.40 -9.74 7.35
CA HIS A 126 1.06 -9.85 6.05
C HIS A 126 1.58 -8.49 5.55
N ASN A 127 0.73 -7.45 5.57
CA ASN A 127 1.04 -6.13 5.01
C ASN A 127 2.17 -5.41 5.76
N TYR A 128 2.28 -5.62 7.08
CA TYR A 128 3.28 -4.96 7.93
C TYR A 128 4.41 -5.92 8.34
N TYR A 129 4.76 -6.89 7.49
CA TYR A 129 5.79 -7.91 7.75
C TYR A 129 7.09 -7.33 8.35
N SER A 130 7.63 -6.27 7.73
CA SER A 130 8.89 -5.65 8.16
C SER A 130 8.80 -5.00 9.54
N TYR A 131 7.64 -4.44 9.89
CA TYR A 131 7.39 -3.88 11.22
C TYR A 131 7.44 -4.98 12.29
N TYR A 132 6.70 -6.06 12.07
CA TYR A 132 6.66 -7.20 12.98
C TYR A 132 8.00 -7.93 13.09
N GLN A 133 8.78 -7.94 12.01
CA GLN A 133 10.14 -8.48 12.03
C GLN A 133 11.02 -7.70 13.01
N LEU A 134 10.97 -6.36 13.00
CA LEU A 134 11.75 -5.54 13.94
C LEU A 134 11.34 -5.79 15.38
N ILE A 135 10.03 -5.87 15.66
CA ILE A 135 9.50 -6.19 16.98
C ILE A 135 10.06 -7.53 17.48
N TYR A 136 10.03 -8.55 16.63
CA TYR A 136 10.56 -9.87 16.95
C TYR A 136 12.08 -9.87 17.16
N GLU A 137 12.82 -9.16 16.32
CA GLU A 137 14.27 -9.09 16.39
C GLU A 137 14.76 -8.37 17.64
N GLN A 138 14.03 -7.36 18.11
CA GLN A 138 14.45 -6.46 19.21
C GLN A 138 13.67 -6.66 20.50
N ASP A 139 12.79 -7.67 20.57
CA ASP A 139 11.96 -7.98 21.74
C ASP A 139 11.03 -6.81 22.19
N LYS A 140 10.69 -5.91 21.26
CA LYS A 140 9.84 -4.72 21.48
C LYS A 140 8.35 -5.04 21.39
N TYR A 141 7.90 -6.09 22.08
CA TYR A 141 6.52 -6.60 21.98
C TYR A 141 5.44 -5.60 22.41
N GLN A 142 5.81 -4.56 23.18
CA GLN A 142 4.91 -3.45 23.53
C GLN A 142 4.43 -2.67 22.29
N TYR A 143 5.22 -2.66 21.21
CA TYR A 143 4.88 -2.00 19.94
C TYR A 143 4.06 -2.90 19.01
N PHE A 144 3.55 -4.04 19.49
CA PHE A 144 2.74 -4.92 18.66
C PHE A 144 1.31 -4.39 18.53
N TYR A 145 0.93 -3.83 17.38
CA TYR A 145 -0.41 -3.31 17.12
C TYR A 145 -1.05 -4.00 15.90
N LEU A 146 -2.31 -4.44 16.04
CA LEU A 146 -3.13 -4.98 14.95
C LEU A 146 -4.16 -3.92 14.49
N LYS A 147 -3.68 -2.70 14.28
CA LYS A 147 -4.49 -1.56 13.83
C LYS A 147 -3.77 -0.89 12.68
N GLU A 148 -4.52 -0.41 11.69
CA GLU A 148 -3.91 0.36 10.59
C GLU A 148 -3.21 1.61 11.13
N PHE A 149 -2.17 2.03 10.42
CA PHE A 149 -1.46 3.28 10.72
C PHE A 149 -2.24 4.41 10.03
N ASP A 150 -2.73 5.38 10.81
CA ASP A 150 -3.68 6.44 10.40
C ASP A 150 -3.27 7.19 9.13
N ASN A 151 -3.61 6.64 7.95
CA ASN A 151 -3.27 7.15 6.62
C ASN A 151 -1.78 7.50 6.43
N LYS A 152 -0.90 6.95 7.27
CA LYS A 152 0.55 7.17 7.27
C LYS A 152 1.24 5.82 7.17
N SER A 153 2.38 5.75 6.48
CA SER A 153 3.14 4.51 6.40
C SER A 153 3.69 4.16 7.80
N TYR A 154 3.75 2.87 8.13
CA TYR A 154 4.26 2.43 9.44
C TYR A 154 5.71 2.87 9.66
N GLU A 155 6.46 3.10 8.58
CA GLU A 155 7.83 3.63 8.64
C GLU A 155 7.92 5.05 9.21
N SER A 156 6.82 5.80 9.22
CA SER A 156 6.74 7.12 9.83
C SER A 156 6.42 7.10 11.33
N SER A 157 5.99 5.94 11.88
CA SER A 157 5.69 5.79 13.29
C SER A 157 6.93 5.94 14.16
N ASP A 158 6.76 6.52 15.35
CA ASP A 158 7.86 6.73 16.30
C ASP A 158 8.46 5.40 16.76
N GLU A 159 7.61 4.38 16.94
CA GLU A 159 8.05 3.03 17.30
C GLU A 159 8.94 2.41 16.22
N TYR A 160 8.58 2.57 14.95
CA TYR A 160 9.40 2.08 13.86
C TYR A 160 10.73 2.84 13.76
N LYS A 161 10.70 4.17 13.89
CA LYS A 161 11.90 5.01 13.88
C LYS A 161 12.85 4.61 15.03
N GLU A 162 12.32 4.37 16.23
CA GLU A 162 13.11 3.89 17.37
C GLU A 162 13.78 2.54 17.03
N MET A 163 13.02 1.57 16.53
CA MET A 163 13.54 0.24 16.23
C MET A 163 14.53 0.23 15.06
N ILE A 164 14.26 0.98 13.98
CA ILE A 164 15.11 0.95 12.79
C ILE A 164 16.47 1.60 13.06
N VAL A 165 16.54 2.59 13.95
CA VAL A 165 17.80 3.21 14.38
C VAL A 165 18.67 2.23 15.17
N VAL A 166 18.07 1.39 16.02
CA VAL A 166 18.80 0.33 16.73
C VAL A 166 19.39 -0.69 15.74
N LYS A 167 18.62 -1.09 14.72
CA LYS A 167 19.06 -2.06 13.70
C LYS A 167 20.07 -1.46 12.72
N TYR A 168 19.93 -0.19 12.37
CA TYR A 168 20.76 0.53 11.42
C TYR A 168 21.16 1.92 11.97
N PRO A 169 22.17 1.98 12.86
CA PRO A 169 22.54 3.23 13.55
C PRO A 169 22.92 4.39 12.63
N TYR A 170 23.43 4.10 11.43
CA TYR A 170 23.76 5.13 10.44
C TYR A 170 22.54 5.89 9.92
N LYS A 171 21.33 5.30 9.97
CA LYS A 171 20.07 5.97 9.62
C LYS A 171 19.62 6.98 10.67
N ALA A 172 20.20 6.98 11.88
CA ALA A 172 19.86 7.93 12.93
C ALA A 172 20.08 9.40 12.51
N LYS A 173 21.07 9.65 11.64
CA LYS A 173 21.32 11.00 11.11
C LYS A 173 20.21 11.47 10.16
N GLU A 174 19.65 10.56 9.36
CA GLU A 174 18.54 10.85 8.43
C GLU A 174 17.23 11.14 9.20
N PHE A 175 17.01 10.44 10.32
CA PHE A 175 15.83 10.66 11.17
C PHE A 175 15.93 11.90 12.08
N LYS A 176 17.13 12.24 12.57
CA LYS A 176 17.32 13.49 13.34
C LYS A 176 17.11 14.75 12.50
N ALA A 177 17.57 14.73 11.24
CA ALA A 177 17.32 15.83 10.30
C ALA A 177 15.82 16.05 10.05
N SER A 178 15.01 14.97 10.03
CA SER A 178 13.56 15.06 9.84
C SER A 178 12.78 15.46 11.09
N ILE A 179 13.35 15.35 12.29
CA ILE A 179 12.73 15.80 13.55
C ILE A 179 13.08 17.26 13.87
N GLU A 180 14.25 17.74 13.42
CA GLU A 180 14.62 19.17 13.53
C GLU A 180 13.87 20.05 12.52
N ASP A 181 13.50 19.52 11.35
CA ASP A 181 12.59 20.20 10.40
C ASP A 181 11.15 20.31 10.96
N ASP A 182 10.63 19.27 11.63
CA ASP A 182 9.25 19.21 12.17
C ASP A 182 8.96 20.23 13.31
N ASN A 183 10.00 20.69 14.02
CA ASN A 183 9.85 21.67 15.11
C ASN A 183 10.01 23.12 14.65
N ASN A 184 10.75 23.38 13.57
CA ASN A 184 10.82 24.72 12.96
C ASN A 184 9.64 24.98 12.02
N GLU A 185 8.96 23.93 11.53
CA GLU A 185 7.81 24.03 10.64
C GLU A 185 6.49 24.46 11.32
N LYS A 186 6.35 24.37 12.65
CA LYS A 186 5.07 24.67 13.31
C LYS A 186 4.69 26.16 13.38
N GLU A 187 5.63 27.08 13.16
CA GLU A 187 5.34 28.52 13.21
C GLU A 187 5.35 29.24 11.86
N SER A 188 5.72 28.59 10.73
CA SER A 188 5.80 29.27 9.42
C SER A 188 5.05 28.61 8.24
N LEU A 189 4.34 27.50 8.44
CA LEU A 189 3.85 26.66 7.32
C LEU A 189 2.58 27.13 6.58
N ASN A 190 1.87 28.17 7.03
CA ASN A 190 0.55 28.46 6.44
C ASN A 190 0.55 29.33 5.18
N GLU A 191 1.66 29.98 4.80
CA GLU A 191 1.68 30.87 3.63
C GLU A 191 2.56 30.40 2.47
N ASP A 192 3.69 29.71 2.71
CA ASP A 192 4.63 29.29 1.64
C ASP A 192 4.32 27.95 0.95
N VAL A 193 3.50 27.08 1.56
CA VAL A 193 3.15 25.77 0.97
C VAL A 193 2.22 25.93 -0.24
N ASN A 194 1.27 26.85 -0.18
CA ASN A 194 0.28 27.03 -1.27
C ASN A 194 0.92 27.54 -2.57
N GLN A 195 1.96 28.37 -2.50
CA GLN A 195 2.66 28.85 -3.70
C GLN A 195 3.51 27.74 -4.34
N ASN A 196 4.23 26.94 -3.55
CA ASN A 196 5.05 25.85 -4.06
C ASN A 196 4.24 24.65 -4.61
N VAL A 197 3.07 24.37 -4.03
CA VAL A 197 2.15 23.33 -4.54
C VAL A 197 1.57 23.76 -5.91
N SER A 198 1.13 25.02 -6.06
CA SER A 198 0.61 25.54 -7.34
C SER A 198 1.64 25.51 -8.47
N ILE A 199 2.91 25.84 -8.18
CA ILE A 199 4.00 25.75 -9.16
C ILE A 199 4.30 24.28 -9.53
N THR A 200 4.23 23.37 -8.58
CA THR A 200 4.48 21.94 -8.83
C THR A 200 3.36 21.33 -9.68
N GLU A 201 2.10 21.70 -9.43
CA GLU A 201 0.95 21.23 -10.22
C GLU A 201 0.99 21.72 -11.66
N SER A 202 1.38 22.99 -11.88
CA SER A 202 1.50 23.55 -13.24
C SER A 202 2.61 22.86 -14.05
N VAL A 203 3.76 22.59 -13.44
CA VAL A 203 4.85 21.83 -14.10
C VAL A 203 4.41 20.41 -14.43
N ILE A 204 3.68 19.73 -13.52
CA ILE A 204 3.18 18.37 -13.77
C ILE A 204 2.13 18.36 -14.89
N ALA A 205 1.27 19.38 -14.97
CA ALA A 205 0.28 19.53 -16.02
C ALA A 205 0.91 19.79 -17.40
N ASP A 206 2.06 20.46 -17.46
CA ASP A 206 2.74 20.81 -18.73
C ASP A 206 3.35 19.60 -19.47
N PHE A 207 3.46 18.42 -18.85
CA PHE A 207 3.90 17.22 -19.56
C PHE A 207 2.87 16.78 -20.62
N LYS A 208 3.34 16.58 -21.86
CA LYS A 208 2.55 15.99 -22.94
C LYS A 208 2.44 14.48 -22.78
N ASP A 209 1.41 13.84 -23.35
CA ASP A 209 1.22 12.39 -23.22
C ASP A 209 2.42 11.57 -23.68
N ASP A 210 3.06 11.98 -24.77
CA ASP A 210 4.23 11.29 -25.30
C ASP A 210 5.47 11.48 -24.41
N GLU A 211 5.57 12.60 -23.68
CA GLU A 211 6.57 12.84 -22.63
C GLU A 211 6.26 12.01 -21.38
N ARG A 212 4.99 11.93 -20.97
CA ARG A 212 4.53 11.06 -19.86
C ARG A 212 4.87 9.60 -20.16
N MET A 213 4.66 9.13 -21.39
CA MET A 213 5.02 7.77 -21.80
C MET A 213 6.53 7.54 -21.83
N LEU A 214 7.33 8.55 -22.18
CA LEU A 214 8.79 8.45 -22.07
C LEU A 214 9.23 8.33 -20.60
N VAL A 215 8.63 9.10 -19.69
CA VAL A 215 8.87 8.98 -18.24
C VAL A 215 8.48 7.59 -17.73
N LEU A 216 7.31 7.06 -18.14
CA LEU A 216 6.87 5.71 -17.78
C LEU A 216 7.82 4.63 -18.31
N SER A 217 8.29 4.75 -19.56
CA SER A 217 9.24 3.82 -20.17
C SER A 217 10.56 3.76 -19.38
N VAL A 218 11.08 4.92 -19.00
CA VAL A 218 12.29 5.04 -18.18
C VAL A 218 12.08 4.48 -16.78
N LEU A 219 10.94 4.78 -16.15
CA LEU A 219 10.58 4.26 -14.83
C LEU A 219 10.49 2.74 -14.85
N TYR A 220 9.86 2.16 -15.88
CA TYR A 220 9.77 0.71 -16.08
C TYR A 220 11.16 0.09 -16.26
N ASP A 221 12.04 0.70 -17.06
CA ASP A 221 13.42 0.22 -17.28
C ASP A 221 14.24 0.20 -15.97
N LEU A 222 14.07 1.22 -15.13
CA LEU A 222 14.76 1.31 -13.84
C LEU A 222 14.22 0.25 -12.86
N VAL A 223 12.91 0.16 -12.68
CA VAL A 223 12.28 -0.77 -11.72
C VAL A 223 12.45 -2.23 -12.13
N SER A 224 12.46 -2.52 -13.43
CA SER A 224 12.58 -3.91 -13.94
C SER A 224 14.01 -4.45 -13.90
N LYS A 225 15.02 -3.60 -13.65
CA LYS A 225 16.44 -4.01 -13.65
C LYS A 225 16.99 -4.07 -12.22
N PRO A 226 17.66 -5.18 -11.82
CA PRO A 226 18.06 -5.43 -10.43
C PRO A 226 19.10 -4.45 -9.85
N ASN A 227 19.74 -3.61 -10.67
CA ASN A 227 20.82 -2.71 -10.25
C ASN A 227 20.45 -1.21 -10.30
N HIS A 228 19.22 -0.84 -10.66
CA HIS A 228 18.82 0.56 -10.85
C HIS A 228 17.53 0.89 -10.08
N GLY A 229 17.62 0.92 -8.74
CA GLY A 229 16.46 1.23 -7.91
C GLY A 229 16.03 2.70 -7.99
N VAL A 230 14.74 2.94 -8.15
CA VAL A 230 14.10 4.24 -7.93
C VAL A 230 13.63 4.30 -6.47
N GLN A 231 13.97 5.36 -5.75
CA GLN A 231 13.51 5.55 -4.37
C GLN A 231 12.00 5.81 -4.35
N LEU A 232 11.28 5.36 -3.31
CA LEU A 232 9.83 5.49 -3.20
C LEU A 232 9.31 6.93 -3.42
N PRO A 233 9.91 8.00 -2.87
CA PRO A 233 9.46 9.36 -3.14
C PRO A 233 9.58 9.76 -4.61
N GLU A 234 10.64 9.30 -5.28
CA GLU A 234 10.86 9.54 -6.70
C GLU A 234 9.87 8.74 -7.55
N PHE A 235 9.59 7.49 -7.16
CA PHE A 235 8.57 6.65 -7.78
C PHE A 235 7.18 7.29 -7.71
N ILE A 236 6.75 7.77 -6.53
CA ILE A 236 5.45 8.42 -6.35
C ILE A 236 5.33 9.69 -7.20
N ARG A 237 6.37 10.54 -7.23
CA ARG A 237 6.40 11.75 -8.08
C ARG A 237 6.29 11.39 -9.56
N ALA A 238 7.00 10.35 -10.01
CA ALA A 238 6.91 9.86 -11.38
C ALA A 238 5.51 9.31 -11.71
N CYS A 239 4.91 8.56 -10.78
CA CYS A 239 3.52 8.09 -10.92
C CYS A 239 2.52 9.25 -11.00
N LYS A 240 2.71 10.35 -10.26
CA LYS A 240 1.85 11.54 -10.36
C LYS A 240 1.95 12.22 -11.74
N ILE A 241 3.13 12.23 -12.35
CA ILE A 241 3.31 12.70 -13.74
C ILE A 241 2.61 11.75 -14.71
N VAL A 242 2.87 10.45 -14.62
CA VAL A 242 2.29 9.50 -15.58
C VAL A 242 0.77 9.37 -15.40
N GLY A 243 0.27 9.45 -14.17
CA GLY A 243 -1.13 9.22 -13.82
C GLY A 243 -2.12 10.32 -14.23
N LEU A 244 -1.66 11.45 -14.77
CA LEU A 244 -2.53 12.43 -15.43
C LEU A 244 -2.88 12.04 -16.88
N TYR A 245 -2.41 10.90 -17.35
CA TYR A 245 -2.81 10.34 -18.63
C TYR A 245 -4.22 9.75 -18.53
N GLU A 246 -5.12 10.18 -19.43
CA GLU A 246 -6.55 9.86 -19.36
C GLU A 246 -7.00 8.72 -20.28
N ASP A 247 -6.17 8.26 -21.22
CA ASP A 247 -6.61 7.27 -22.21
C ASP A 247 -6.63 5.84 -21.64
N LEU A 248 -7.83 5.27 -21.57
CA LEU A 248 -8.11 3.97 -20.97
C LEU A 248 -7.84 2.80 -21.94
N SER A 249 -7.34 3.04 -23.16
CA SER A 249 -7.08 2.00 -24.17
C SER A 249 -6.10 0.92 -23.69
N VAL A 250 -5.30 1.22 -22.66
CA VAL A 250 -4.40 0.28 -22.00
C VAL A 250 -5.13 -0.87 -21.29
N PHE A 251 -6.42 -0.72 -20.98
CA PHE A 251 -7.24 -1.77 -20.36
C PHE A 251 -7.98 -2.66 -21.37
N ASN A 252 -7.82 -2.42 -22.68
CA ASN A 252 -8.45 -3.22 -23.71
C ASN A 252 -7.68 -4.53 -23.96
N ASP A 253 -8.41 -5.60 -24.33
CA ASP A 253 -7.84 -6.92 -24.64
C ASP A 253 -6.81 -6.90 -25.79
N LYS A 254 -6.84 -5.87 -26.65
CA LYS A 254 -5.87 -5.64 -27.74
C LYS A 254 -4.84 -4.56 -27.39
N ILE A 255 -4.34 -4.55 -26.16
CA ILE A 255 -3.38 -3.53 -25.65
C ILE A 255 -2.18 -3.30 -26.56
N GLN A 256 -1.67 -4.34 -27.23
CA GLN A 256 -0.51 -4.26 -28.12
C GLN A 256 -0.75 -3.35 -29.33
N GLN A 257 -2.01 -3.07 -29.67
CA GLN A 257 -2.39 -2.17 -30.76
C GLN A 257 -2.61 -0.72 -30.29
N SER A 258 -2.60 -0.46 -28.97
CA SER A 258 -2.70 0.90 -28.43
C SER A 258 -1.44 1.70 -28.76
N THR A 259 -1.64 2.89 -29.31
CA THR A 259 -0.58 3.88 -29.58
C THR A 259 0.23 4.16 -28.30
N ILE A 260 -0.45 4.26 -27.17
CA ILE A 260 0.17 4.62 -25.88
C ILE A 260 0.99 3.45 -25.35
N TYR A 261 0.47 2.23 -25.45
CA TYR A 261 1.28 1.04 -25.13
C TYR A 261 2.55 1.01 -25.99
N GLN A 262 2.44 1.27 -27.30
CA GLN A 262 3.60 1.32 -28.20
C GLN A 262 4.58 2.46 -27.85
N MET A 263 4.09 3.63 -27.42
CA MET A 263 4.91 4.74 -26.95
C MET A 263 5.67 4.37 -25.67
N ALA A 264 5.01 3.78 -24.67
CA ALA A 264 5.65 3.37 -23.42
C ALA A 264 6.62 2.21 -23.63
N TYR A 265 6.25 1.21 -24.43
CA TYR A 265 7.07 0.03 -24.71
C TYR A 265 8.32 0.36 -25.52
N ARG A 266 8.19 1.17 -26.58
CA ARG A 266 9.33 1.59 -27.42
C ARG A 266 10.10 2.76 -26.83
N GLY A 267 9.52 3.50 -25.89
CA GLY A 267 10.13 4.65 -25.23
C GLY A 267 10.60 5.69 -26.25
N ILE A 268 11.88 6.08 -26.17
CA ILE A 268 12.46 7.07 -27.07
C ILE A 268 12.52 6.61 -28.54
N ASP A 269 12.58 5.29 -28.78
CA ASP A 269 12.64 4.73 -30.13
C ASP A 269 11.28 4.68 -30.83
N TYR A 270 10.20 5.11 -30.16
CA TYR A 270 8.92 5.38 -30.82
C TYR A 270 9.06 6.49 -31.89
N THR A 271 9.93 7.47 -31.65
CA THR A 271 10.24 8.54 -32.61
C THR A 271 11.46 8.15 -33.44
N SER A 272 11.29 7.94 -34.75
CA SER A 272 12.39 7.49 -35.63
C SER A 272 13.49 8.54 -35.85
N ASN A 273 13.15 9.83 -35.79
CA ASN A 273 14.08 10.92 -36.08
C ASN A 273 14.94 11.26 -34.85
N LYS A 274 16.26 11.10 -34.98
CA LYS A 274 17.23 11.32 -33.90
C LYS A 274 17.31 12.76 -33.38
N LYS A 275 17.05 13.78 -34.22
CA LYS A 275 16.96 15.18 -33.75
C LYS A 275 15.73 15.38 -32.86
N LEU A 276 14.57 14.87 -33.28
CA LEU A 276 13.34 14.92 -32.50
C LEU A 276 13.46 14.10 -31.19
N GLN A 277 14.19 12.98 -31.20
CA GLN A 277 14.52 12.24 -29.98
C GLN A 277 15.29 13.12 -28.97
N LEU A 278 16.31 13.87 -29.43
CA LEU A 278 17.08 14.75 -28.56
C LEU A 278 16.25 15.93 -28.04
N GLU A 279 15.43 16.54 -28.88
CA GLU A 279 14.50 17.60 -28.47
C GLU A 279 13.55 17.11 -27.37
N LYS A 280 12.98 15.91 -27.55
CA LYS A 280 12.09 15.29 -26.57
C LYS A 280 12.80 14.99 -25.25
N ILE A 281 14.00 14.42 -25.28
CA ILE A 281 14.78 14.18 -24.06
C ILE A 281 15.08 15.50 -23.34
N ASN A 282 15.45 16.55 -24.08
CA ASN A 282 15.75 17.86 -23.48
C ASN A 282 14.49 18.50 -22.86
N SER A 283 13.34 18.42 -23.53
CA SER A 283 12.06 18.90 -23.02
C SER A 283 11.67 18.19 -21.71
N VAL A 284 11.82 16.87 -21.66
CA VAL A 284 11.54 16.12 -20.44
C VAL A 284 12.55 16.48 -19.34
N LEU A 285 13.85 16.57 -19.66
CA LEU A 285 14.88 16.90 -18.67
C LEU A 285 14.65 18.27 -18.02
N SER A 286 14.28 19.30 -18.79
CA SER A 286 14.02 20.63 -18.22
C SER A 286 12.84 20.64 -17.26
N LYS A 287 11.77 19.88 -17.57
CA LYS A 287 10.59 19.75 -16.68
C LYS A 287 10.89 18.93 -15.42
N LEU A 288 11.83 17.98 -15.49
CA LEU A 288 12.20 17.14 -14.35
C LEU A 288 13.12 17.84 -13.33
N GLU A 289 13.80 18.92 -13.70
CA GLU A 289 14.75 19.63 -12.83
C GLU A 289 14.11 20.14 -11.53
N SER A 290 12.89 20.67 -11.61
CA SER A 290 12.14 21.17 -10.45
C SER A 290 11.48 20.06 -9.62
N LEU A 291 11.31 18.86 -10.18
CA LEU A 291 10.55 17.75 -9.56
C LEU A 291 11.43 16.77 -8.76
N LYS A 292 12.74 17.04 -8.67
CA LYS A 292 13.71 16.23 -7.91
C LYS A 292 13.69 14.73 -8.32
N LEU A 293 13.57 14.44 -9.61
CA LEU A 293 13.50 13.08 -10.20
C LEU A 293 14.88 12.59 -10.72
N LYS A 294 15.83 12.38 -9.79
CA LYS A 294 17.26 12.19 -10.10
C LYS A 294 17.58 10.91 -10.89
N ALA A 295 17.01 9.76 -10.54
CA ALA A 295 17.23 8.49 -11.23
C ALA A 295 16.67 8.53 -12.66
N ILE A 296 15.46 9.08 -12.84
CA ILE A 296 14.83 9.25 -14.16
C ILE A 296 15.65 10.22 -15.02
N SER A 297 16.02 11.39 -14.48
CA SER A 297 16.91 12.34 -15.17
C SER A 297 18.27 11.72 -15.51
N GLY A 298 18.83 10.90 -14.61
CA GLY A 298 20.09 10.19 -14.84
C GLY A 298 20.01 9.24 -16.03
N ARG A 299 18.95 8.43 -16.11
CA ARG A 299 18.75 7.49 -17.22
C ARG A 299 18.49 8.22 -18.54
N LEU A 300 17.71 9.31 -18.53
CA LEU A 300 17.48 10.14 -19.71
C LEU A 300 18.76 10.80 -20.23
N ARG A 301 19.67 11.22 -19.34
CA ARG A 301 20.99 11.74 -19.75
C ARG A 301 21.84 10.67 -20.43
N MET A 302 21.82 9.42 -19.95
CA MET A 302 22.49 8.31 -20.63
C MET A 302 21.90 8.07 -22.02
N MET A 303 20.56 8.03 -22.13
CA MET A 303 19.87 7.90 -23.43
C MET A 303 20.23 9.06 -24.37
N LYS A 304 20.32 10.30 -23.86
CA LYS A 304 20.76 11.47 -24.64
C LYS A 304 22.14 11.23 -25.26
N THR A 305 23.11 10.75 -24.47
CA THR A 305 24.46 10.43 -24.95
C THR A 305 24.43 9.33 -26.01
N GLU A 306 23.64 8.26 -25.79
CA GLU A 306 23.49 7.16 -26.76
C GLU A 306 22.90 7.65 -28.10
N VAL A 307 21.89 8.53 -28.06
CA VAL A 307 21.26 9.11 -29.26
C VAL A 307 22.22 10.07 -29.97
N SER A 308 22.93 10.94 -29.24
CA SER A 308 23.92 11.85 -29.82
C SER A 308 25.06 11.10 -30.52
N ASN A 309 25.55 10.01 -29.94
CA ASN A 309 26.59 9.17 -30.55
C ASN A 309 26.13 8.50 -31.84
N LYS A 310 24.84 8.19 -31.97
CA LYS A 310 24.23 7.62 -33.19
C LYS A 310 23.94 8.67 -34.26
N LEU A 311 23.79 9.96 -33.89
CA LEU A 311 23.58 11.07 -34.83
C LEU A 311 24.88 11.50 -35.53
N ASN A 312 26.02 11.33 -34.85
CA ASN A 312 27.35 11.74 -35.32
C ASN A 312 28.11 10.63 -36.07
N LYS A 313 27.45 9.49 -36.36
CA LYS A 313 27.96 8.39 -37.17
C LYS A 313 27.24 8.36 -38.51
#